data_AF-A0A318RZ41-F1
#
_entry.id   AF-A0A318RZ41-F1
#
_cell.length_a   1.000
_cell.length_b   1.000
_cell.length_c   1.000
_cell.angle_alpha   90.00
_cell.angle_beta   90.00
_cell.angle_gamma   90.00
#
_symmetry.space_group_name_H-M   'P 1'
#
loop_
_entity.id
_entity.type
_entity.pdbx_description
1 polymer ?
#
loop_
_entity_poly.entity_id
_entity_poly.type
_entity_poly.pdbx_seq_one_letter_code
_entity_poly.pdbx_strand_id
1 'polypeptide(L)'
;MNENESHTSVTEIDVRREAELERGATEVARLQLLEERAFVQKRREQTGQVRVRREVERRTETVTVELLTETVYIELAPGSTGVFFGDEPLLEGQTREIVTYREEAEVTKRPVVMEEVRILKRVLNEERSFDVELGREVLRLDQVSAEDVLETRTEQVPGSTVKAPTLNELGSTARSDGPSTPSLIDREEGPTS
;
A
#
# COMPACT_ATOMS: atom_id res chain seq x y z
N MET A 1 -13.00 49.30 81.22
CA MET A 1 -12.71 50.20 80.09
C MET A 1 -12.74 49.37 78.82
N ASN A 2 -13.17 49.97 77.71
CA ASN A 2 -12.93 49.41 76.39
C ASN A 2 -11.51 49.79 75.96
N GLU A 3 -10.91 48.99 75.10
CA GLU A 3 -10.21 49.52 73.93
C GLU A 3 -10.47 48.57 72.76
N ASN A 4 -10.72 49.14 71.58
CA ASN A 4 -11.26 48.43 70.41
C ASN A 4 -10.32 48.70 69.25
N GLU A 5 -9.29 47.87 69.08
CA GLU A 5 -8.40 47.94 67.95
C GLU A 5 -9.05 47.25 66.74
N SER A 6 -9.32 48.03 65.70
CA SER A 6 -10.08 47.57 64.54
C SER A 6 -9.30 46.55 63.71
N HIS A 7 -9.88 45.37 63.52
CA HIS A 7 -9.40 44.39 62.56
C HIS A 7 -9.49 44.94 61.13
N THR A 8 -8.37 45.37 60.55
CA THR A 8 -8.24 45.52 59.09
C THR A 8 -7.61 44.25 58.54
N SER A 9 -8.45 43.32 58.06
CA SER A 9 -7.98 42.05 57.48
C SER A 9 -7.20 42.30 56.19
N VAL A 10 -5.91 41.95 56.18
CA VAL A 10 -4.99 42.11 55.04
C VAL A 10 -5.58 41.52 53.73
N THR A 11 -6.32 40.41 53.85
CA THR A 11 -7.04 39.75 52.76
C THR A 11 -8.09 40.59 52.03
N GLU A 12 -8.56 41.71 52.57
CA GLU A 12 -9.51 42.58 51.87
C GLU A 12 -8.82 43.58 50.91
N ILE A 13 -7.49 43.74 51.04
CA ILE A 13 -6.70 44.68 50.23
C ILE A 13 -6.28 44.02 48.91
N ASP A 14 -5.77 42.79 48.94
CA ASP A 14 -5.23 42.13 47.75
C ASP A 14 -6.32 41.86 46.69
N VAL A 15 -7.49 41.37 47.11
CA VAL A 15 -8.63 41.10 46.19
C VAL A 15 -9.16 42.38 45.53
N ARG A 16 -9.14 43.53 46.23
CA ARG A 16 -9.48 44.83 45.63
C ARG A 16 -8.42 45.29 44.62
N ARG A 17 -7.14 44.99 44.90
CA ARG A 17 -6.00 45.41 44.08
C ARG A 17 -5.96 44.68 42.74
N GLU A 18 -6.16 43.36 42.73
CA GLU A 18 -6.28 42.56 41.50
C GLU A 18 -7.43 43.08 40.62
N ALA A 19 -8.61 43.28 41.22
CA ALA A 19 -9.78 43.81 40.54
C ALA A 19 -9.66 45.29 40.11
N GLU A 20 -8.62 46.01 40.51
CA GLU A 20 -8.35 47.40 40.10
C GLU A 20 -7.27 47.49 39.01
N LEU A 21 -6.30 46.56 39.02
CA LEU A 21 -5.29 46.42 37.98
C LEU A 21 -5.93 46.11 36.60
N GLU A 22 -6.92 45.21 36.54
CA GLU A 22 -7.63 44.93 35.29
C GLU A 22 -8.43 46.14 34.77
N ARG A 23 -8.96 46.99 35.67
CA ARG A 23 -9.77 48.17 35.29
C ARG A 23 -8.97 49.29 34.62
N GLY A 24 -7.64 49.21 34.59
CA GLY A 24 -6.75 50.12 33.85
C GLY A 24 -5.88 49.46 32.78
N ALA A 25 -5.96 48.13 32.61
CA ALA A 25 -5.12 47.40 31.66
C ALA A 25 -5.57 47.62 30.21
N THR A 26 -4.60 47.82 29.30
CA THR A 26 -4.83 47.85 27.85
C THR A 26 -4.00 46.75 27.20
N GLU A 27 -4.61 45.94 26.33
CA GLU A 27 -3.90 44.90 25.58
C GLU A 27 -2.99 45.55 24.51
N VAL A 28 -1.69 45.62 24.80
CA VAL A 28 -0.69 46.23 23.90
C VAL A 28 -0.17 45.27 22.82
N ALA A 29 -0.18 43.97 23.10
CA ALA A 29 0.25 42.92 22.16
C ALA A 29 -0.33 41.55 22.58
N ARG A 30 -0.49 40.66 21.60
CA ARG A 30 -0.87 39.25 21.79
C ARG A 30 0.05 38.37 20.96
N LEU A 31 0.63 37.36 21.58
CA LEU A 31 1.48 36.37 20.92
C LEU A 31 0.91 34.96 21.16
N GLN A 32 1.13 34.07 20.21
CA GLN A 32 0.92 32.64 20.36
C GLN A 32 2.29 31.96 20.32
N LEU A 33 2.58 31.10 21.29
CA LEU A 33 3.81 30.31 21.30
C LEU A 33 3.53 28.93 20.69
N LEU A 34 4.38 28.53 19.75
CA LEU A 34 4.26 27.28 18.99
C LEU A 34 5.08 26.14 19.62
N GLU A 35 4.65 24.91 19.37
CA GLU A 35 5.27 23.67 19.82
C GLU A 35 5.29 22.66 18.68
N GLU A 36 6.47 22.13 18.36
CA GLU A 36 6.62 21.07 17.36
C GLU A 36 6.26 19.70 17.94
N ARG A 37 5.64 18.84 17.13
CA ARG A 37 5.21 17.50 17.54
C ARG A 37 5.52 16.47 16.48
N ALA A 38 6.16 15.38 16.86
CA ALA A 38 6.48 14.27 15.97
C ALA A 38 5.22 13.45 15.63
N PHE A 39 4.94 13.27 14.34
CA PHE A 39 3.84 12.43 13.84
C PHE A 39 4.36 11.27 12.98
N VAL A 40 4.38 10.06 13.54
CA VAL A 40 4.90 8.86 12.85
C VAL A 40 3.86 8.30 11.88
N GLN A 41 4.14 8.39 10.57
CA GLN A 41 3.37 7.72 9.52
C GLN A 41 4.08 6.47 9.03
N LYS A 42 3.35 5.33 8.95
CA LYS A 42 3.88 4.06 8.42
C LYS A 42 3.29 3.78 7.04
N ARG A 43 4.16 3.66 6.02
CA ARG A 43 3.79 3.23 4.66
C ARG A 43 3.99 1.72 4.52
N ARG A 44 3.27 1.08 3.60
CA ARG A 44 3.51 -0.32 3.21
C ARG A 44 4.22 -0.34 1.86
N GLU A 45 5.30 -1.10 1.79
CA GLU A 45 6.13 -1.23 0.59
C GLU A 45 6.20 -2.70 0.17
N GLN A 46 6.32 -2.96 -1.14
CA GLN A 46 6.42 -4.32 -1.67
C GLN A 46 7.88 -4.78 -1.61
N THR A 47 8.24 -5.49 -0.54
CA THR A 47 9.61 -6.00 -0.33
C THR A 47 9.96 -7.27 -1.11
N GLY A 48 8.99 -7.91 -1.76
CA GLY A 48 9.22 -9.10 -2.58
C GLY A 48 7.95 -9.74 -3.13
N GLN A 49 8.12 -10.74 -4.01
CA GLN A 49 7.04 -11.52 -4.62
C GLN A 49 7.43 -13.01 -4.67
N VAL A 50 6.50 -13.90 -4.37
CA VAL A 50 6.63 -15.34 -4.61
C VAL A 50 5.73 -15.72 -5.77
N ARG A 51 6.26 -16.48 -6.74
CA ARG A 51 5.51 -17.03 -7.87
C ARG A 51 5.43 -18.55 -7.71
N VAL A 52 4.22 -19.07 -7.61
CA VAL A 52 3.94 -20.50 -7.49
C VAL A 52 3.40 -21.01 -8.82
N ARG A 53 3.87 -22.17 -9.29
CA ARG A 53 3.36 -22.87 -10.46
C ARG A 53 3.15 -24.34 -10.09
N ARG A 54 1.99 -24.90 -10.47
CA ARG A 54 1.80 -26.35 -10.52
C ARG A 54 2.17 -26.82 -11.92
N GLU A 55 3.09 -27.77 -12.00
CA GLU A 55 3.45 -28.44 -13.25
C GLU A 55 2.84 -29.86 -13.26
N VAL A 56 2.76 -30.48 -14.44
CA VAL A 56 2.13 -31.80 -14.62
C VAL A 56 3.11 -32.71 -15.33
N GLU A 57 3.90 -33.42 -14.53
CA GLU A 57 4.70 -34.55 -15.01
C GLU A 57 3.79 -35.65 -15.57
N ARG A 58 4.27 -36.38 -16.57
CA ARG A 58 3.55 -37.47 -17.22
C ARG A 58 4.48 -38.66 -17.36
N ARG A 59 4.08 -39.77 -16.77
CA ARG A 59 4.71 -41.09 -16.92
C ARG A 59 3.79 -42.01 -17.71
N THR A 60 4.36 -42.86 -18.54
CA THR A 60 3.67 -44.01 -19.13
C THR A 60 3.83 -45.21 -18.21
N GLU A 61 2.74 -45.87 -17.88
CA GLU A 61 2.72 -47.08 -17.06
C GLU A 61 1.90 -48.15 -17.78
N THR A 62 2.41 -49.39 -17.79
CA THR A 62 1.75 -50.54 -18.44
C THR A 62 0.86 -51.23 -17.42
N VAL A 63 -0.45 -51.27 -17.69
CA VAL A 63 -1.41 -52.05 -16.89
C VAL A 63 -1.70 -53.35 -17.64
N THR A 64 -1.27 -54.47 -17.07
CA THR A 64 -1.62 -55.81 -17.58
C THR A 64 -2.95 -56.24 -16.97
N VAL A 65 -3.86 -56.73 -17.81
CA VAL A 65 -5.15 -57.29 -17.43
C VAL A 65 -5.30 -58.63 -18.16
N GLU A 66 -5.71 -59.68 -17.46
CA GLU A 66 -6.07 -60.96 -18.07
C GLU A 66 -7.47 -60.84 -18.68
N LEU A 67 -7.66 -61.37 -19.89
CA LEU A 67 -8.93 -61.28 -20.64
C LEU A 67 -9.31 -62.64 -21.21
N LEU A 68 -10.53 -63.08 -20.91
CA LEU A 68 -11.11 -64.30 -21.45
C LEU A 68 -11.52 -64.10 -22.93
N THR A 69 -11.36 -65.16 -23.72
CA THR A 69 -12.02 -65.32 -25.02
C THR A 69 -12.42 -66.76 -25.18
N GLU A 70 -13.71 -67.00 -25.32
CA GLU A 70 -14.26 -68.34 -25.54
C GLU A 70 -14.11 -68.72 -27.02
N THR A 71 -13.64 -69.94 -27.28
CA THR A 71 -13.55 -70.51 -28.63
C THR A 71 -14.12 -71.92 -28.62
N VAL A 72 -15.10 -72.17 -29.50
CA VAL A 72 -15.72 -73.48 -29.67
C VAL A 72 -14.97 -74.27 -30.73
N TYR A 73 -14.66 -75.52 -30.41
CA TYR A 73 -14.14 -76.51 -31.34
C TYR A 73 -15.13 -77.69 -31.43
N ILE A 74 -15.23 -78.31 -32.61
CA ILE A 74 -16.10 -79.46 -32.85
C ILE A 74 -15.20 -80.65 -33.17
N GLU A 75 -15.25 -81.69 -32.34
CA GLU A 75 -14.54 -82.94 -32.53
C GLU A 75 -15.53 -84.06 -32.91
N LEU A 76 -15.18 -84.88 -33.91
CA LEU A 76 -15.95 -86.06 -34.30
C LEU A 76 -15.21 -87.31 -33.82
N ALA A 77 -15.85 -88.06 -32.92
CA ALA A 77 -15.29 -89.33 -32.44
C ALA A 77 -15.22 -90.37 -33.56
N PRO A 78 -14.12 -91.17 -33.66
CA PRO A 78 -14.02 -92.25 -34.63
C PRO A 78 -15.17 -93.26 -34.50
N GLY A 79 -15.88 -93.50 -35.60
CA GLY A 79 -17.04 -94.38 -35.63
C GLY A 79 -18.38 -93.70 -35.25
N SER A 80 -18.41 -92.38 -35.00
CA SER A 80 -19.69 -91.68 -34.83
C SER A 80 -20.55 -91.76 -36.08
N THR A 81 -21.84 -92.05 -35.90
CA THR A 81 -22.85 -92.16 -36.97
C THR A 81 -23.77 -90.94 -37.07
N GLY A 82 -23.53 -89.89 -36.28
CA GLY A 82 -24.32 -88.66 -36.29
C GLY A 82 -23.62 -87.49 -35.59
N VAL A 83 -24.28 -86.33 -35.62
CA VAL A 83 -23.87 -85.12 -34.88
C VAL A 83 -24.83 -84.94 -33.70
N PHE A 84 -24.29 -84.62 -32.52
CA PHE A 84 -25.04 -84.41 -31.29
C PHE A 84 -24.71 -83.04 -30.71
N PHE A 85 -25.65 -82.46 -29.96
CA PHE A 85 -25.52 -81.16 -29.30
C PHE A 85 -25.93 -81.34 -27.83
N GLY A 86 -24.93 -81.53 -26.95
CA GLY A 86 -25.18 -82.19 -25.67
C GLY A 86 -25.65 -83.62 -25.90
N ASP A 87 -26.68 -84.05 -25.17
CA ASP A 87 -27.26 -85.40 -25.29
C ASP A 87 -28.28 -85.56 -26.43
N GLU A 88 -28.65 -84.48 -27.15
CA GLU A 88 -29.65 -84.51 -28.23
C GLU A 88 -28.99 -84.69 -29.62
N PRO A 89 -29.53 -85.54 -30.52
CA PRO A 89 -29.09 -85.63 -31.91
C PRO A 89 -29.50 -84.37 -32.70
N LEU A 90 -28.59 -83.83 -33.50
CA LEU A 90 -28.85 -82.72 -34.41
C LEU A 90 -29.33 -83.28 -35.77
N LEU A 91 -30.61 -83.09 -36.08
CA LEU A 91 -31.23 -83.65 -37.28
C LEU A 91 -31.01 -82.78 -38.53
N GLU A 92 -31.20 -83.38 -39.72
CA GLU A 92 -31.15 -82.67 -40.99
C GLU A 92 -32.11 -81.47 -41.01
N GLY A 93 -31.60 -80.30 -41.40
CA GLY A 93 -32.36 -79.04 -41.40
C GLY A 93 -32.53 -78.36 -40.04
N GLN A 94 -32.01 -78.92 -38.94
CA GLN A 94 -31.97 -78.23 -37.64
C GLN A 94 -30.71 -77.38 -37.48
N THR A 95 -30.87 -76.25 -36.79
CA THR A 95 -29.78 -75.36 -36.38
C THR A 95 -29.77 -75.24 -34.86
N ARG A 96 -28.58 -75.17 -34.26
CA ARG A 96 -28.36 -74.79 -32.85
C ARG A 96 -27.32 -73.68 -32.82
N GLU A 97 -27.50 -72.72 -31.93
CA GLU A 97 -26.58 -71.59 -31.77
C GLU A 97 -25.80 -71.74 -30.46
N ILE A 98 -24.51 -71.41 -30.49
CA ILE A 98 -23.68 -71.26 -29.30
C ILE A 98 -23.24 -69.80 -29.25
N VAL A 99 -23.63 -69.09 -28.18
CA VAL A 99 -23.10 -67.76 -27.90
C VAL A 99 -21.74 -67.93 -27.24
N THR A 100 -20.74 -67.21 -27.75
CA THR A 100 -19.40 -67.12 -27.14
C THR A 100 -19.09 -65.69 -26.76
N TYR A 101 -18.32 -65.52 -25.69
CA TYR A 101 -17.96 -64.22 -25.12
C TYR A 101 -16.47 -63.89 -25.28
N ARG A 102 -16.18 -62.59 -25.25
CA ARG A 102 -14.84 -62.00 -25.15
C ARG A 102 -14.91 -60.86 -24.15
N GLU A 103 -13.90 -60.76 -23.30
CA GLU A 103 -13.73 -59.62 -22.40
C GLU A 103 -12.93 -58.50 -23.06
N GLU A 104 -13.27 -57.25 -22.75
CA GLU A 104 -12.56 -56.05 -23.19
C GLU A 104 -12.21 -55.18 -21.97
N ALA A 105 -10.99 -54.63 -21.92
CA ALA A 105 -10.50 -53.83 -20.79
C ALA A 105 -10.71 -52.32 -21.01
N GLU A 106 -11.52 -51.68 -20.15
CA GLU A 106 -11.60 -50.22 -20.09
C GLU A 106 -10.64 -49.65 -19.02
N VAL A 107 -9.68 -48.82 -19.44
CA VAL A 107 -8.68 -48.21 -18.54
C VAL A 107 -8.99 -46.74 -18.31
N THR A 108 -9.62 -46.39 -17.18
CA THR A 108 -9.97 -45.01 -16.83
C THR A 108 -9.02 -44.39 -15.81
N LYS A 109 -8.49 -43.20 -16.12
CA LYS A 109 -7.63 -42.44 -15.20
C LYS A 109 -8.44 -41.43 -14.40
N ARG A 110 -8.32 -41.47 -13.07
CA ARG A 110 -8.94 -40.51 -12.14
C ARG A 110 -7.86 -39.72 -11.40
N PRO A 111 -8.04 -38.39 -11.20
CA PRO A 111 -7.11 -37.62 -10.37
C PRO A 111 -7.28 -37.99 -8.89
N VAL A 112 -6.16 -38.12 -8.18
CA VAL A 112 -6.10 -38.36 -6.74
C VAL A 112 -5.22 -37.31 -6.08
N VAL A 113 -5.55 -36.93 -4.83
CA VAL A 113 -4.72 -36.02 -4.04
C VAL A 113 -3.65 -36.85 -3.33
N MET A 114 -2.40 -36.72 -3.76
CA MET A 114 -1.25 -37.40 -3.14
C MET A 114 -0.72 -36.61 -1.93
N GLU A 115 -0.71 -35.28 -2.01
CA GLU A 115 -0.11 -34.38 -1.03
C GLU A 115 -0.93 -33.08 -0.90
N GLU A 116 -0.92 -32.45 0.29
CA GLU A 116 -1.46 -31.11 0.52
C GLU A 116 -0.32 -30.12 0.81
N VAL A 117 -0.23 -29.04 0.02
CA VAL A 117 0.79 -27.99 0.19
C VAL A 117 0.16 -26.72 0.74
N ARG A 118 0.58 -26.30 1.95
CA ARG A 118 0.04 -25.13 2.66
C ARG A 118 1.04 -23.97 2.64
N ILE A 119 0.66 -22.86 2.00
CA ILE A 119 1.48 -21.65 1.92
C ILE A 119 1.04 -20.67 3.01
N LEU A 120 1.96 -20.27 3.89
CA LEU A 120 1.67 -19.44 5.06
C LEU A 120 2.48 -18.13 5.00
N LYS A 121 1.82 -17.01 5.31
CA LYS A 121 2.46 -15.70 5.51
C LYS A 121 2.42 -15.34 6.99
N ARG A 122 3.58 -15.17 7.62
CA ARG A 122 3.72 -14.58 8.95
C ARG A 122 3.85 -13.06 8.82
N VAL A 123 3.27 -12.32 9.76
CA VAL A 123 3.57 -10.91 9.99
C VAL A 123 4.44 -10.84 11.25
N LEU A 124 5.52 -10.08 11.20
CA LEU A 124 6.33 -9.71 12.36
C LEU A 124 6.08 -8.23 12.63
N ASN A 125 5.83 -7.88 13.89
CA ASN A 125 5.89 -6.49 14.35
C ASN A 125 7.32 -6.26 14.84
N GLU A 126 7.97 -5.22 14.33
CA GLU A 126 9.29 -4.78 14.75
C GLU A 126 9.15 -3.36 15.30
N GLU A 127 9.74 -3.09 16.47
CA GLU A 127 9.78 -1.76 17.06
C GLU A 127 11.11 -1.11 16.75
N ARG A 128 11.09 0.15 16.29
CA ARG A 128 12.27 0.97 16.01
C ARG A 128 12.05 2.36 16.56
N SER A 129 12.96 2.81 17.42
CA SER A 129 13.03 4.19 17.87
C SER A 129 13.74 5.05 16.82
N PHE A 130 13.36 6.32 16.76
CA PHE A 130 14.01 7.34 15.96
C PHE A 130 14.13 8.58 16.84
N ASP A 131 15.34 9.13 16.96
CA ASP A 131 15.54 10.39 17.68
C ASP A 131 15.05 11.55 16.80
N VAL A 132 14.23 12.41 17.39
CA VAL A 132 13.62 13.57 16.72
C VAL A 132 13.77 14.77 17.64
N GLU A 133 14.51 15.78 17.20
CA GLU A 133 14.56 17.08 17.85
C GLU A 133 13.24 17.82 17.58
N LEU A 134 12.70 18.48 18.62
CA LEU A 134 11.43 19.22 18.56
C LEU A 134 11.58 20.55 19.28
N GLY A 135 11.36 21.65 18.55
CA GLY A 135 11.35 23.00 19.09
C GLY A 135 10.07 23.32 19.88
N ARG A 136 10.21 24.23 20.84
CA ARG A 136 9.08 24.94 21.45
C ARG A 136 9.47 26.38 21.73
N GLU A 137 8.63 27.31 21.31
CA GLU A 137 8.82 28.73 21.59
C GLU A 137 8.62 29.02 23.07
N VAL A 138 9.49 29.87 23.64
CA VAL A 138 9.43 30.27 25.05
C VAL A 138 9.59 31.78 25.11
N LEU A 139 8.55 32.48 25.54
CA LEU A 139 8.60 33.92 25.78
C LEU A 139 9.61 34.21 26.90
N ARG A 140 10.51 35.17 26.63
CA ARG A 140 11.35 35.83 27.63
C ARG A 140 11.06 37.32 27.57
N LEU A 141 11.13 37.99 28.72
CA LEU A 141 10.85 39.42 28.84
C LEU A 141 11.98 40.06 29.65
N ASP A 142 12.82 40.81 28.96
CA ASP A 142 13.88 41.61 29.56
C ASP A 142 13.40 43.06 29.66
N GLN A 143 13.48 43.65 30.86
CA GLN A 143 13.10 45.05 31.09
C GLN A 143 14.31 45.95 30.84
N VAL A 144 14.26 46.76 29.78
CA VAL A 144 15.28 47.75 29.44
C VAL A 144 14.85 49.12 29.98
N SER A 145 15.75 49.85 30.66
CA SER A 145 15.42 51.18 31.18
C SER A 145 15.46 52.24 30.08
N ALA A 146 14.86 53.40 30.34
CA ALA A 146 14.95 54.54 29.42
C ALA A 146 16.39 55.12 29.30
N GLU A 147 17.28 54.77 30.22
CA GLU A 147 18.68 55.21 30.24
C GLU A 147 19.53 54.33 29.31
N ASP A 148 19.34 53.00 29.35
CA ASP A 148 20.06 52.03 28.50
C ASP A 148 19.80 52.23 26.99
N VAL A 149 18.59 52.68 26.63
CA VAL A 149 18.17 52.86 25.23
C VAL A 149 18.95 53.98 24.53
N LEU A 150 19.56 54.92 25.26
CA LEU A 150 20.16 56.13 24.70
C LEU A 150 21.59 55.93 24.14
N GLU A 151 22.32 54.89 24.53
CA GLU A 151 23.71 54.71 24.08
C GLU A 151 23.84 54.18 22.64
N THR A 152 22.79 53.58 22.07
CA THR A 152 22.86 52.89 20.75
C THR A 152 22.55 53.77 19.53
N ARG A 153 23.02 55.04 19.52
CA ARG A 153 22.95 55.88 18.30
C ARG A 153 24.08 56.90 18.10
N THR A 154 25.33 56.42 17.99
CA THR A 154 26.43 57.27 17.46
C THR A 154 27.32 56.55 16.44
N GLU A 155 26.83 56.39 15.22
CA GLU A 155 27.70 56.39 14.02
C GLU A 155 27.26 57.53 13.09
N GLN A 156 28.15 58.51 12.90
CA GLN A 156 27.96 59.60 11.94
C GLN A 156 28.67 59.24 10.64
N VAL A 157 27.98 59.39 9.51
CA VAL A 157 28.58 59.24 8.17
C VAL A 157 28.90 60.64 7.60
N PRO A 158 30.16 61.07 7.53
CA PRO A 158 30.53 62.36 6.99
C PRO A 158 30.70 62.30 5.47
N GLY A 159 30.04 63.20 4.71
CA GLY A 159 30.36 63.40 3.28
C GLY A 159 29.21 63.55 2.28
N SER A 160 28.08 64.16 2.65
CA SER A 160 27.05 64.51 1.66
C SER A 160 27.29 65.89 1.04
N THR A 161 27.96 65.94 -0.11
CA THR A 161 28.06 67.16 -0.93
C THR A 161 26.89 67.23 -1.91
N VAL A 162 25.89 68.06 -1.60
CA VAL A 162 24.73 68.27 -2.45
C VAL A 162 25.11 69.07 -3.70
N LYS A 163 24.70 68.61 -4.89
CA LYS A 163 24.70 69.39 -6.12
C LYS A 163 23.30 69.36 -6.76
N ALA A 164 22.79 70.54 -7.10
CA ALA A 164 21.46 70.72 -7.67
C ALA A 164 21.34 70.15 -9.11
N PRO A 165 20.13 69.79 -9.58
CA PRO A 165 19.92 69.13 -10.87
C PRO A 165 19.98 70.10 -12.06
N THR A 166 20.22 69.55 -13.25
CA THR A 166 20.05 70.22 -14.55
C THR A 166 19.14 69.40 -15.47
N LEU A 167 18.42 70.08 -16.35
CA LEU A 167 17.43 69.53 -17.28
C LEU A 167 18.05 69.35 -18.69
N ASN A 168 17.39 68.55 -19.55
CA ASN A 168 17.61 68.42 -21.01
C ASN A 168 18.94 67.75 -21.46
N GLU A 169 19.07 67.08 -22.63
CA GLU A 169 18.11 66.70 -23.68
C GLU A 169 18.62 65.52 -24.58
N LEU A 170 17.69 64.77 -25.20
CA LEU A 170 17.73 64.08 -26.52
C LEU A 170 18.77 62.96 -26.87
N GLY A 171 18.30 61.99 -27.67
CA GLY A 171 19.07 60.87 -28.28
C GLY A 171 18.75 59.51 -27.61
N SER A 172 18.07 58.51 -28.18
CA SER A 172 17.96 57.97 -29.56
C SER A 172 19.28 57.31 -30.03
N THR A 173 19.34 56.05 -30.49
CA THR A 173 18.35 54.94 -30.75
C THR A 173 18.98 53.58 -30.29
N ALA A 174 18.47 52.34 -30.47
CA ALA A 174 17.44 51.74 -31.34
C ALA A 174 16.91 50.35 -30.84
N ARG A 175 16.13 49.69 -31.71
CA ARG A 175 15.99 48.22 -32.03
C ARG A 175 16.88 47.22 -31.26
N SER A 176 16.51 45.97 -30.96
CA SER A 176 15.37 45.04 -31.21
C SER A 176 15.71 43.75 -30.42
N ASP A 177 14.93 42.67 -30.24
CA ASP A 177 13.81 42.09 -31.00
C ASP A 177 12.68 41.55 -30.10
N GLY A 178 11.59 41.08 -30.73
CA GLY A 178 10.40 40.53 -30.06
C GLY A 178 10.49 39.04 -29.66
N PRO A 179 9.44 38.48 -29.05
CA PRO A 179 9.47 37.18 -28.39
C PRO A 179 9.25 35.99 -29.35
N SER A 180 10.01 34.91 -29.13
CA SER A 180 9.80 33.61 -29.79
C SER A 180 9.02 32.65 -28.89
N THR A 181 7.80 32.30 -29.30
CA THR A 181 6.97 31.26 -28.65
C THR A 181 6.76 30.09 -29.62
N PRO A 182 7.13 28.84 -29.27
CA PRO A 182 6.72 27.66 -30.03
C PRO A 182 5.27 27.27 -29.68
N SER A 183 4.52 26.84 -30.69
CA SER A 183 3.07 26.57 -30.62
C SER A 183 2.71 25.11 -30.34
N LEU A 184 1.40 24.85 -30.13
CA LEU A 184 0.80 23.51 -30.05
C LEU A 184 1.20 22.59 -31.21
N ILE A 185 1.22 21.29 -30.91
CA ILE A 185 0.88 20.19 -31.83
C ILE A 185 -0.21 19.35 -31.14
N ASP A 186 -1.19 18.87 -31.90
CA ASP A 186 -2.36 18.10 -31.45
C ASP A 186 -2.77 17.08 -32.55
N ARG A 187 -3.36 15.94 -32.15
CA ARG A 187 -3.73 14.75 -32.97
C ARG A 187 -2.51 13.99 -33.56
N GLU A 188 -2.55 12.67 -33.83
CA GLU A 188 -3.65 11.70 -34.09
C GLU A 188 -3.71 10.57 -33.02
N GLU A 189 -4.83 9.90 -32.69
CA GLU A 189 -5.55 8.82 -33.43
C GLU A 189 -4.59 7.74 -34.01
N GLY A 190 -4.69 6.43 -33.74
CA GLY A 190 -5.65 5.66 -32.93
C GLY A 190 -5.08 4.25 -32.55
N PRO A 191 -5.92 3.30 -32.06
CA PRO A 191 -5.44 2.04 -31.47
C PRO A 191 -5.40 0.83 -32.43
N THR A 192 -4.49 -0.13 -32.17
CA THR A 192 -4.48 -1.45 -32.84
C THR A 192 -4.05 -2.60 -31.92
N SER A 193 -4.91 -3.63 -31.84
CA SER A 193 -4.65 -5.02 -31.42
C SER A 193 -4.04 -5.28 -30.03
#